data_AF-A0A2R4P6X2-F1
#
_entry.id   AF-A0A2R4P6X2-F1
#
_cell.length_a   1.000
_cell.length_b   1.000
_cell.length_c   1.000
_cell.angle_alpha   90.00
_cell.angle_beta   90.00
_cell.angle_gamma   90.00
#
_symmetry.space_group_name_H-M   'P 1'
#
loop_
_entity.id
_entity.type
_entity.pdbx_description
1 polymer ?
#
loop_
_entity_poly.entity_id
_entity_poly.type
_entity_poly.pdbx_seq_one_letter_code
_entity_poly.pdbx_strand_id
1 'polypeptide(L)'
;LSLTRNDTIYIIGGHSTETNTRPPNLYKVKIDLPIGSPAVNCCVLSGGISVSSAIVTQVKENEFVIVGGYHSDNQKRMVCNTIYLDDNKIEIVEREAPEWTPDIKHGKIWFGSDMGNGVMLLAIPGDN
;
A
#
# COMPACT_ATOMS: atom_id res chain seq x y z
N LEU A 1 -4.36 1.57 0.06
CA LEU A 1 -3.79 0.92 -1.15
C LEU A 1 -4.71 -0.23 -1.53
N SER A 2 -4.99 -0.42 -2.83
CA SER A 2 -5.78 -1.55 -3.33
C SER A 2 -4.99 -2.38 -4.33
N LEU A 3 -5.03 -3.70 -4.20
CA LEU A 3 -4.49 -4.65 -5.17
C LEU A 3 -5.60 -5.57 -5.66
N THR A 4 -5.51 -6.01 -6.91
CA THR A 4 -6.47 -6.94 -7.49
C THR A 4 -5.75 -8.19 -7.96
N ARG A 5 -6.35 -9.35 -7.69
CA ARG A 5 -5.95 -10.63 -8.27
C ARG A 5 -7.22 -11.41 -8.57
N ASN A 6 -7.45 -11.70 -9.84
CA ASN A 6 -8.65 -12.39 -10.32
C ASN A 6 -9.94 -11.69 -9.86
N ASP A 7 -10.73 -12.38 -9.03
CA ASP A 7 -12.02 -11.97 -8.48
C ASP A 7 -11.91 -11.31 -7.08
N THR A 8 -10.68 -11.05 -6.63
CA THR A 8 -10.39 -10.61 -5.26
C THR A 8 -9.66 -9.27 -5.23
N ILE A 9 -10.13 -8.36 -4.36
CA ILE A 9 -9.52 -7.08 -4.05
C ILE A 9 -8.93 -7.13 -2.64
N TYR A 10 -7.68 -6.69 -2.49
CA TYR A 10 -7.00 -6.54 -1.20
C TYR A 10 -6.87 -5.06 -0.89
N ILE A 11 -7.39 -4.62 0.26
CA ILE A 11 -7.31 -3.23 0.73
C ILE A 11 -6.38 -3.19 1.93
N ILE A 12 -5.35 -2.35 1.85
CA ILE A 12 -4.26 -2.28 2.83
C ILE A 12 -4.11 -0.84 3.35
N GLY A 13 -4.04 -0.70 4.67
CA GLY A 13 -3.85 0.56 5.38
C GLY A 13 -5.02 1.53 5.18
N GLY A 14 -4.69 2.80 4.98
CA GLY A 14 -5.64 3.91 4.87
C GLY A 14 -5.56 4.86 6.06
N HIS A 15 -6.31 5.95 5.95
CA HIS A 15 -6.50 6.93 7.02
C HIS A 15 -8.01 7.06 7.28
N SER A 16 -8.38 6.95 8.55
CA SER A 16 -9.75 7.19 9.01
C SER A 16 -9.86 8.64 9.45
N THR A 17 -10.60 9.46 8.70
CA THR A 17 -10.82 10.87 9.03
C THR A 17 -11.58 11.06 10.34
N GLU A 18 -12.54 10.18 10.64
CA GLU A 18 -13.36 10.24 11.85
C GLU A 18 -12.52 10.07 13.12
N THR A 19 -11.60 9.11 13.11
CA THR A 19 -10.76 8.79 14.27
C THR A 19 -9.38 9.42 14.22
N ASN A 20 -9.03 10.08 13.12
CA ASN A 20 -7.68 10.53 12.77
C ASN A 20 -6.60 9.46 12.97
N THR A 21 -6.89 8.20 12.62
CA THR A 21 -5.95 7.08 12.79
C THR A 21 -5.59 6.43 11.45
N ARG A 22 -4.44 5.74 11.43
CA ARG A 22 -4.01 4.89 10.32
C ARG A 22 -3.99 3.44 10.78
N PRO A 23 -5.14 2.78 10.93
CA PRO A 23 -5.19 1.40 11.41
C PRO A 23 -4.44 0.47 10.46
N PRO A 24 -3.76 -0.57 10.96
CA PRO A 24 -3.06 -1.57 10.15
C PRO A 24 -4.03 -2.55 9.49
N ASN A 25 -5.03 -2.01 8.79
CA ASN A 25 -6.10 -2.78 8.19
C ASN A 25 -5.59 -3.59 6.98
N LEU A 26 -6.07 -4.82 6.89
CA LEU A 26 -5.92 -5.66 5.72
C LEU A 26 -7.26 -6.36 5.46
N TYR A 27 -7.94 -5.95 4.39
CA TYR A 27 -9.22 -6.52 3.99
C TYR A 27 -9.06 -7.31 2.69
N LYS A 28 -9.69 -8.48 2.63
CA LYS A 28 -9.88 -9.26 1.41
C LYS A 28 -11.34 -9.19 1.01
N VAL A 29 -11.63 -8.65 -0.16
CA VAL A 29 -12.97 -8.55 -0.73
C VAL A 29 -13.04 -9.46 -1.94
N LYS A 30 -13.80 -10.56 -1.84
CA LYS A 30 -14.06 -11.49 -2.94
C LYS A 30 -15.38 -11.15 -3.63
N ILE A 31 -15.38 -11.13 -4.95
CA ILE A 31 -16.53 -10.75 -5.78
C ILE A 31 -16.91 -11.94 -6.67
N ASP A 32 -18.11 -12.47 -6.49
CA ASP A 32 -18.66 -13.54 -7.32
C ASP A 32 -19.82 -12.99 -8.17
N LEU A 33 -19.91 -13.40 -9.44
CA LEU A 33 -20.90 -12.90 -10.41
C LEU A 33 -21.85 -14.00 -10.90
N PRO A 34 -22.76 -14.53 -10.05
CA PRO A 34 -23.76 -15.51 -10.48
C PRO A 34 -24.87 -14.85 -11.32
N ILE A 35 -25.68 -15.66 -12.00
CA ILE A 35 -26.88 -15.18 -12.70
C ILE A 35 -27.86 -14.61 -11.67
N GLY A 36 -28.27 -13.35 -11.84
CA GLY A 36 -29.22 -12.66 -10.96
C GLY A 36 -28.63 -11.41 -10.30
N SER A 37 -27.66 -11.58 -9.39
CA SER A 37 -27.04 -10.46 -8.67
C SER A 37 -25.60 -10.77 -8.22
N PRO A 38 -24.69 -9.78 -8.20
CA PRO A 38 -23.35 -9.96 -7.64
C PRO A 38 -23.39 -10.37 -6.16
N ALA A 39 -22.44 -11.22 -5.75
CA ALA A 39 -22.19 -11.54 -4.35
C ALA A 39 -20.82 -10.99 -3.94
N VAL A 40 -20.75 -10.36 -2.76
CA VAL A 40 -19.53 -9.76 -2.23
C VAL A 40 -19.29 -10.30 -0.83
N ASN A 41 -18.08 -10.81 -0.58
CA ASN A 41 -17.65 -11.27 0.73
C ASN A 41 -16.41 -10.49 1.18
N CYS A 42 -16.46 -9.88 2.37
CA CYS A 42 -15.34 -9.16 2.97
C CYS A 42 -14.83 -9.91 4.20
N CYS A 43 -13.53 -10.20 4.22
CA CYS A 43 -12.83 -10.82 5.34
C CYS A 43 -11.71 -9.89 5.83
N VAL A 44 -11.59 -9.74 7.15
CA VAL A 44 -10.45 -9.06 7.78
C VAL A 44 -9.33 -10.07 7.96
N LEU A 45 -8.13 -9.74 7.47
CA LEU A 45 -6.93 -10.56 7.63
C LEU A 45 -6.00 -9.91 8.67
N SER A 46 -5.16 -10.73 9.30
CA SER A 46 -4.06 -10.25 10.14
C SER A 46 -2.84 -9.87 9.28
N GLY A 47 -1.88 -9.16 9.87
CA GLY A 47 -0.62 -8.81 9.18
C GLY A 47 -0.70 -7.59 8.26
N GLY A 48 -1.74 -6.76 8.40
CA GLY A 48 -1.79 -5.45 7.75
C GLY A 48 -0.75 -4.48 8.30
N ILE A 49 -0.53 -3.37 7.58
CA ILE A 49 0.44 -2.33 7.95
C ILE A 49 -0.23 -0.98 8.13
N SER A 50 0.21 -0.22 9.13
CA SER A 50 -0.26 1.13 9.40
C SER A 50 0.41 2.12 8.45
N VAL A 51 -0.31 2.48 7.39
CA VAL A 51 0.17 3.42 6.37
C VAL A 51 -0.98 4.10 5.65
N SER A 52 -0.83 5.38 5.29
CA SER A 52 -1.69 6.07 4.33
C SER A 52 -0.89 6.62 3.15
N SER A 53 -1.54 6.80 1.99
CA SER A 53 -0.96 7.43 0.80
C SER A 53 0.36 6.80 0.31
N ALA A 54 0.54 5.51 0.56
CA ALA A 54 1.68 4.76 0.03
C ALA A 54 1.55 4.55 -1.48
N ILE A 55 2.71 4.43 -2.13
CA ILE A 55 2.83 4.09 -3.55
C ILE A 55 3.05 2.58 -3.62
N VAL A 56 2.44 1.92 -4.59
CA VAL A 56 2.66 0.50 -4.86
C VAL A 56 3.06 0.33 -6.32
N THR A 57 4.03 -0.54 -6.59
CA THR A 57 4.40 -0.93 -7.96
C THR A 57 4.52 -2.45 -8.05
N GLN A 58 4.18 -3.01 -9.21
CA GLN A 58 4.37 -4.42 -9.49
C GLN A 58 5.80 -4.64 -10.00
N VAL A 59 6.59 -5.46 -9.31
CA VAL A 59 7.97 -5.80 -9.70
C VAL A 59 8.06 -7.15 -10.40
N LYS A 60 7.14 -8.08 -10.10
CA LYS A 60 6.94 -9.36 -10.80
C LYS A 60 5.46 -9.74 -10.76
N GLU A 61 5.06 -10.77 -11.48
CA GLU A 61 3.67 -11.24 -11.57
C GLU A 61 2.95 -11.32 -10.21
N ASN A 62 3.58 -11.92 -9.19
CA ASN A 62 3.00 -12.08 -7.85
C ASN A 62 3.70 -11.21 -6.78
N GLU A 63 4.55 -10.27 -7.18
CA GLU A 63 5.40 -9.50 -6.25
C GLU A 63 5.19 -8.00 -6.48
N PHE A 64 4.79 -7.31 -5.41
CA PHE A 64 4.58 -5.87 -5.39
C PHE A 64 5.47 -5.24 -4.33
N VAL A 65 5.87 -3.98 -4.53
CA VAL A 65 6.63 -3.22 -3.53
C VAL A 65 5.82 -2.00 -3.10
N ILE A 66 5.65 -1.83 -1.79
CA ILE A 66 5.08 -0.64 -1.17
C ILE A 66 6.22 0.29 -0.76
N VAL A 67 6.14 1.54 -1.20
CA VAL A 67 7.09 2.59 -0.82
C VAL A 67 6.35 3.82 -0.31
N GLY A 68 6.93 4.42 0.72
CA GLY A 68 6.54 5.72 1.23
C GLY A 68 5.18 5.74 1.91
N GLY A 69 4.51 6.90 1.81
CA GLY A 69 3.30 7.18 2.58
C GLY A 69 3.61 7.70 3.99
N TYR A 70 2.62 7.59 4.88
CA TYR A 70 2.66 8.23 6.20
C TYR A 70 2.23 7.24 7.29
N HIS A 71 2.94 7.23 8.41
CA HIS A 71 2.59 6.47 9.61
C HIS A 71 1.70 7.31 10.55
N SER A 72 1.93 8.61 10.58
CA SER A 72 1.11 9.61 11.29
C SER A 72 1.14 10.93 10.52
N ASP A 73 0.41 11.93 10.98
CA ASP A 73 0.33 13.24 10.30
C ASP A 73 1.68 13.96 10.21
N ASN A 74 2.59 13.66 11.14
CA ASN A 74 3.90 14.29 11.23
C ASN A 74 5.05 13.32 10.94
N GLN A 75 4.76 12.07 10.54
CA GLN A 75 5.79 11.05 10.32
C GLN A 75 5.58 10.31 9.00
N LYS A 76 6.49 10.57 8.05
CA LYS A 76 6.61 9.79 6.82
C LYS A 76 7.01 8.35 7.13
N ARG A 77 6.53 7.40 6.33
CA ARG A 77 6.92 5.98 6.43
C ARG A 77 8.17 5.71 5.59
N MET A 78 9.34 5.63 6.22
CA MET A 78 10.62 5.39 5.54
C MET A 78 10.88 3.91 5.21
N VAL A 79 10.13 2.99 5.82
CA VAL A 79 10.22 1.54 5.60
C VAL A 79 9.52 1.15 4.31
N CYS A 80 10.14 0.24 3.55
CA CYS A 80 9.53 -0.37 2.36
C CYS A 80 9.04 -1.79 2.69
N ASN A 81 8.02 -2.25 1.98
CA ASN A 81 7.50 -3.60 2.13
C ASN A 81 7.40 -4.30 0.77
N THR A 82 7.61 -5.61 0.77
CA THR A 82 7.26 -6.47 -0.37
C THR A 82 5.95 -7.17 -0.04
N ILE A 83 5.05 -7.24 -1.01
CA ILE A 83 3.83 -8.03 -0.95
C ILE A 83 4.01 -9.20 -1.90
N TYR A 84 3.90 -10.41 -1.35
CA TYR A 84 3.72 -11.62 -2.14
C TYR A 84 2.23 -11.92 -2.21
N LEU A 85 1.70 -11.96 -3.43
CA LEU A 85 0.28 -12.12 -3.69
C LEU A 85 0.06 -13.31 -4.60
N ASP A 86 -0.34 -14.42 -3.99
CA ASP A 86 -0.76 -15.64 -4.67
C ASP A 86 -2.29 -15.77 -4.66
N ASP A 87 -2.84 -16.78 -5.34
CA ASP A 87 -4.29 -16.90 -5.58
C ASP A 87 -5.15 -16.85 -4.31
N ASN A 88 -4.64 -17.34 -3.19
CA ASN A 88 -5.38 -17.38 -1.92
C ASN A 88 -4.65 -16.73 -0.75
N LYS A 89 -3.41 -16.30 -0.92
CA LYS A 89 -2.55 -15.84 0.17
C LYS A 89 -1.96 -14.48 -0.18
N ILE A 90 -1.98 -13.60 0.82
CA ILE A 90 -1.22 -12.35 0.79
C ILE A 90 -0.24 -12.38 1.97
N GLU A 91 1.01 -11.99 1.71
CA GLU A 91 2.03 -11.86 2.73
C GLU A 91 2.75 -10.53 2.54
N ILE A 92 2.82 -9.74 3.61
CA ILE A 92 3.48 -8.44 3.62
C ILE A 92 4.74 -8.57 4.48
N VAL A 93 5.90 -8.45 3.86
CA VAL A 93 7.20 -8.53 4.55
C VAL A 93 7.93 -7.20 4.45
N GLU A 94 8.72 -6.88 5.47
CA GLU A 94 9.64 -5.74 5.40
C GLU A 94 10.75 -6.01 4.38
N ARG A 95 11.15 -4.97 3.66
CA ARG A 95 12.25 -4.99 2.70
C ARG A 95 13.24 -3.91 3.09
N GLU A 96 14.51 -4.14 2.79
CA GLU A 96 15.53 -3.10 2.84
C GLU A 96 15.07 -1.86 2.05
N ALA A 97 15.05 -0.71 2.75
CA ALA A 97 14.72 0.56 2.15
C ALA A 97 15.90 1.08 1.32
N PRO A 98 15.66 1.86 0.27
CA PRO A 98 16.76 2.51 -0.45
C PRO A 98 17.48 3.51 0.46
N GLU A 99 18.70 3.86 0.08
CA GLU A 99 19.42 4.97 0.71
C GLU A 99 18.74 6.30 0.39
N TRP A 100 17.85 6.73 1.28
CA TRP A 100 17.16 8.00 1.16
C TRP A 100 18.12 9.18 1.26
N THR A 101 18.02 10.13 0.34
CA THR A 101 18.79 11.37 0.38
C THR A 101 18.41 12.21 1.61
N PRO A 102 19.28 13.13 2.07
CA PRO A 102 18.96 14.06 3.14
C PRO A 102 17.66 14.84 2.89
N ASP A 103 17.41 15.30 1.66
CA ASP A 103 16.22 16.07 1.34
C ASP A 103 14.93 15.24 1.52
N ILE A 104 14.96 13.97 1.12
CA ILE A 104 13.83 13.04 1.35
C ILE A 104 13.66 12.74 2.84
N LYS A 105 14.77 12.53 3.57
CA LYS A 105 14.74 12.26 5.03
C LYS A 105 14.13 13.43 5.79
N HIS A 106 14.57 14.67 5.53
CA HIS A 106 14.16 15.87 6.25
C HIS A 106 12.88 16.53 5.74
N GLY A 107 12.51 16.30 4.47
CA GLY A 107 11.28 16.85 3.89
C GLY A 107 10.04 16.43 4.67
N LYS A 108 9.10 17.34 4.93
CA LYS A 108 7.91 17.02 5.74
C LYS A 108 6.91 16.12 5.00
N ILE A 109 6.80 16.32 3.69
CA ILE A 109 5.87 15.63 2.83
C ILE A 109 6.58 15.05 1.62
N TRP A 110 6.00 13.98 1.09
CA TRP A 110 6.32 13.41 -0.20
C TRP A 110 5.04 12.94 -0.90
N PHE A 111 5.12 12.81 -2.21
CA PHE A 111 4.04 12.26 -3.01
C PHE A 111 4.64 11.67 -4.27
N GLY A 112 3.85 10.87 -4.98
CA GLY A 112 4.37 10.15 -6.12
C GLY A 112 3.37 9.15 -6.64
N SER A 113 3.81 8.37 -7.60
CA SER A 113 2.99 7.35 -8.25
C SER A 113 3.85 6.24 -8.81
N ASP A 114 3.21 5.11 -9.05
CA ASP A 114 3.74 4.04 -9.90
C ASP A 114 3.95 4.56 -11.33
N MET A 115 5.09 4.22 -11.93
CA MET A 115 5.39 4.40 -13.35
C MET A 115 5.28 3.08 -14.14
N GLY A 116 4.98 1.97 -13.46
CA GLY A 116 4.97 0.62 -13.99
C GLY A 116 6.37 -0.01 -14.01
N ASN A 117 6.41 -1.32 -14.30
CA ASN A 117 7.64 -2.11 -14.44
C ASN A 117 8.59 -2.00 -13.22
N GLY A 118 8.04 -1.91 -12.00
CA GLY A 118 8.82 -1.76 -10.78
C GLY A 118 9.45 -0.38 -10.57
N VAL A 119 9.11 0.62 -11.37
CA VAL A 119 9.63 1.99 -11.28
C VAL A 119 8.59 2.89 -10.64
N MET A 120 9.01 3.75 -9.71
CA MET A 120 8.15 4.71 -9.03
C MET A 120 8.73 6.12 -9.14
N LEU A 121 7.85 7.09 -9.35
CA LEU A 121 8.18 8.51 -9.24
C LEU A 121 7.91 8.97 -7.82
N LEU A 122 8.90 9.61 -7.20
CA LEU A 122 8.78 10.24 -5.89
C LEU A 122 9.19 11.71 -5.98
N ALA A 123 8.38 12.58 -5.40
CA ALA A 123 8.58 14.02 -5.35
C ALA A 123 8.52 14.53 -3.91
N ILE A 124 9.33 15.54 -3.65
CA ILE A 124 9.32 16.35 -2.43
C ILE A 124 9.19 17.83 -2.83
N PRO A 125 8.51 18.66 -2.03
CA PRO A 125 8.58 20.11 -2.22
C PRO A 125 10.02 20.58 -2.01
N GLY A 126 10.47 21.50 -2.85
CA GLY A 126 11.72 22.22 -2.61
C GLY A 126 11.55 23.26 -1.50
N ASP A 127 12.66 23.64 -0.87
CA ASP A 127 12.70 24.80 0.01
C ASP A 127 12.55 26.08 -0.81
N ASN A 128 11.78 27.05 -0.29
CA ASN A 128 11.68 28.41 -0.83
C ASN A 128 12.74 29.31 -0.20
#